data_AF-A0A6J4MX53-F1
#
_entry.id   AF-A0A6J4MX53-F1
#
_cell.length_a   1.000
_cell.length_b   1.000
_cell.length_c   1.000
_cell.angle_alpha   90.00
_cell.angle_beta   90.00
_cell.angle_gamma   90.00
#
_symmetry.space_group_name_H-M   'P 1'
#
loop_
_entity.id
_entity.type
_entity.pdbx_description
1 polymer ?
#
loop_
_entity_poly.entity_id
_entity_poly.type
_entity_poly.pdbx_seq_one_letter_code
_entity_poly.pdbx_strand_id
1 'polypeptide(L)'
;GAMIRLGKVFGNLMVDLRATNEKLRDRSERILMETLDLERESARDLLARAGGSVKTAMVMDWCGTDRDDATRVLLRAGGRLGDVLKSDAR
;
A
#
# COMPACT_ATOMS: atom_id res chain seq x y z
N GLY A 1 -4.83 -13.64 -15.83
CA GLY A 1 -3.48 -13.06 -15.66
C GLY A 1 -3.21 -12.82 -14.19
N ALA A 2 -2.87 -13.89 -13.46
CA ALA A 2 -2.74 -13.91 -12.01
C ALA A 2 -1.29 -13.63 -11.58
N MET A 3 -0.89 -12.37 -11.58
CA MET A 3 0.48 -11.96 -11.25
C MET A 3 0.54 -11.00 -10.07
N ILE A 4 -0.13 -11.37 -8.97
CA ILE A 4 0.07 -10.79 -7.64
C ILE A 4 0.25 -11.95 -6.65
N ARG A 5 1.25 -12.79 -6.90
CA ARG A 5 1.78 -13.66 -5.84
C ARG A 5 2.57 -12.75 -4.91
N LEU A 6 1.97 -12.45 -3.74
CA LEU A 6 2.36 -11.55 -2.64
C LEU A 6 3.84 -11.49 -2.22
N GLY A 7 4.77 -12.22 -2.84
CA GLY A 7 6.17 -12.28 -2.43
C GLY A 7 7.18 -11.64 -3.38
N LYS A 8 6.84 -11.32 -4.65
CA LYS A 8 7.87 -10.99 -5.66
C LYS A 8 7.82 -9.58 -6.25
N VAL A 9 6.80 -8.77 -5.95
CA VAL A 9 6.71 -7.42 -6.53
C VAL A 9 6.40 -6.39 -5.46
N PHE A 10 7.33 -6.25 -4.52
CA PHE A 10 7.38 -5.09 -3.62
C PHE A 10 8.75 -4.45 -3.78
N GLY A 11 8.93 -3.86 -4.97
CA GLY A 11 10.12 -3.23 -5.53
C GLY A 11 9.71 -2.26 -6.65
N ASN A 12 10.22 -2.41 -7.88
CA ASN A 12 9.93 -1.58 -9.07
C ASN A 12 8.46 -1.62 -9.60
N LEU A 13 7.48 -1.94 -8.77
CA LEU A 13 6.08 -1.68 -9.09
C LEU A 13 5.79 -0.19 -8.88
N MET A 14 4.87 0.34 -9.68
CA MET A 14 4.41 1.73 -9.65
C MET A 14 3.57 2.05 -8.39
N VAL A 15 3.96 1.51 -7.23
CA VAL A 15 3.41 1.77 -5.90
C VAL A 15 4.12 2.94 -5.21
N ASP A 16 5.26 3.40 -5.73
CA ASP A 16 5.85 4.72 -5.39
C ASP A 16 5.12 5.89 -6.05
N LEU A 17 3.94 5.60 -6.59
CA LEU A 17 3.05 6.60 -7.12
C LEU A 17 2.36 7.30 -5.96
N ARG A 18 2.56 8.61 -5.86
CA ARG A 18 1.73 9.48 -5.04
C ARG A 18 0.53 9.92 -5.87
N ALA A 19 -0.68 9.72 -5.35
CA ALA A 19 -1.92 10.14 -6.00
C ALA A 19 -2.04 11.68 -6.01
N THR A 20 -1.27 12.34 -6.88
CA THR A 20 -1.23 13.80 -7.01
C THR A 20 -2.25 14.35 -8.01
N ASN A 21 -2.85 13.48 -8.83
CA ASN A 21 -3.93 13.83 -9.74
C ASN A 21 -5.01 12.74 -9.74
N GLU A 22 -6.18 13.06 -10.28
CA GLU A 22 -7.36 12.19 -10.26
C GLU A 22 -7.13 10.85 -10.96
N LYS A 23 -6.39 10.83 -12.08
CA LYS A 23 -6.04 9.60 -12.80
C LYS A 23 -5.13 8.68 -11.98
N LEU A 24 -4.15 9.26 -11.29
CA LEU A 24 -3.25 8.51 -10.40
C LEU A 24 -3.98 8.05 -9.14
N ARG A 25 -4.96 8.83 -8.65
CA ARG A 25 -5.83 8.45 -7.54
C ARG A 25 -6.70 7.25 -7.90
N ASP A 26 -7.44 7.29 -9.02
CA ASP A 26 -8.26 6.15 -9.47
C ASP A 26 -7.42 4.88 -9.65
N ARG A 27 -6.23 5.03 -10.22
CA ARG A 27 -5.29 3.92 -10.38
C ARG A 27 -4.84 3.37 -9.02
N SER A 28 -4.51 4.24 -8.08
CA SER A 28 -4.07 3.87 -6.73
C SER A 28 -5.18 3.15 -5.96
N GLU A 29 -6.41 3.66 -6.03
CA GLU A 29 -7.59 3.02 -5.44
C GLU A 29 -7.82 1.64 -6.03
N ARG A 30 -7.78 1.49 -7.37
CA ARG A 30 -7.93 0.18 -8.03
C ARG A 30 -6.84 -0.82 -7.61
N ILE A 31 -5.59 -0.37 -7.46
CA ILE A 31 -4.51 -1.23 -6.96
C ILE A 31 -4.82 -1.70 -5.53
N LEU A 32 -5.25 -0.81 -4.64
CA LEU A 32 -5.60 -1.16 -3.26
C LEU A 32 -6.79 -2.13 -3.21
N MET A 33 -7.82 -1.90 -4.02
CA MET A 33 -8.97 -2.81 -4.13
C MET A 33 -8.53 -4.21 -4.59
N GLU A 34 -7.71 -4.32 -5.64
CA GLU A 34 -7.24 -5.60 -6.18
C GLU A 34 -6.24 -6.33 -5.26
N THR A 35 -5.48 -5.58 -4.44
CA THR A 35 -4.42 -6.16 -3.60
C THR A 35 -4.88 -6.49 -2.19
N LEU A 36 -5.79 -5.70 -1.63
CA LEU A 36 -6.29 -5.83 -0.26
C LEU A 36 -7.73 -6.38 -0.22
N ASP A 37 -8.33 -6.65 -1.37
CA ASP A 37 -9.74 -7.09 -1.51
C ASP A 37 -10.72 -6.13 -0.81
N LEU A 38 -10.45 -4.83 -0.93
CA LEU A 38 -11.24 -3.76 -0.34
C LEU A 38 -12.25 -3.20 -1.35
N GLU A 39 -13.37 -2.71 -0.82
CA GLU A 39 -14.29 -1.89 -1.60
C GLU A 39 -13.67 -0.53 -1.95
N ARG A 40 -14.20 0.11 -3.00
CA ARG A 40 -13.68 1.38 -3.49
C ARG A 40 -13.69 2.48 -2.43
N GLU A 41 -14.73 2.53 -1.61
CA GLU A 41 -14.85 3.52 -0.53
C GLU A 41 -13.76 3.31 0.53
N SER A 42 -13.56 2.07 0.98
CA SER A 42 -12.49 1.70 1.91
C SER A 42 -11.10 1.99 1.34
N ALA A 43 -10.87 1.65 0.07
CA ALA A 43 -9.62 1.95 -0.62
C ALA A 43 -9.36 3.45 -0.74
N ARG A 44 -10.40 4.25 -1.00
CA ARG A 44 -10.33 5.71 -1.08
C ARG A 44 -10.02 6.34 0.27
N ASP A 45 -10.67 5.89 1.34
CA ASP A 45 -10.39 6.36 2.70
C ASP A 45 -8.96 6.00 3.11
N LEU A 46 -8.57 4.73 2.94
CA LEU A 46 -7.23 4.25 3.24
C LEU A 46 -6.15 5.04 2.48
N LEU A 47 -6.34 5.29 1.19
CA LEU A 47 -5.43 6.09 0.37
C LEU A 47 -5.34 7.54 0.86
N ALA A 48 -6.46 8.13 1.29
CA ALA A 48 -6.50 9.48 1.83
C ALA A 48 -5.75 9.55 3.18
N ARG A 49 -6.00 8.60 4.09
CA ARG A 49 -5.27 8.49 5.38
C ARG A 49 -3.77 8.28 5.16
N ALA A 50 -3.39 7.54 4.13
CA ALA A 50 -2.01 7.32 3.71
C ALA A 50 -1.35 8.51 3.00
N GLY A 51 -2.04 9.66 2.87
CA GLY A 51 -1.50 10.85 2.21
C GLY A 51 -1.27 10.68 0.70
N GLY A 52 -2.04 9.78 0.08
CA GLY A 52 -1.95 9.45 -1.34
C GLY A 52 -0.85 8.44 -1.69
N SER A 53 -0.21 7.81 -0.71
CA SER A 53 0.81 6.77 -0.93
C SER A 53 0.20 5.38 -0.87
N VAL A 54 0.26 4.62 -1.97
CA VAL A 54 -0.20 3.22 -2.00
C VAL A 54 0.60 2.35 -1.04
N LYS A 55 1.93 2.53 -0.97
CA LYS A 55 2.76 1.73 -0.05
C LYS A 55 2.35 1.92 1.42
N THR A 56 2.15 3.18 1.81
CA THR A 56 1.77 3.51 3.18
C THR A 56 0.38 2.96 3.48
N ALA A 57 -0.57 3.10 2.54
CA ALA A 57 -1.91 2.52 2.66
C ALA A 57 -1.86 1.00 2.90
N MET A 58 -1.07 0.26 2.12
CA MET A 58 -0.93 -1.19 2.29
C MET A 58 -0.36 -1.57 3.67
N VAL A 59 0.65 -0.84 4.17
CA VAL A 59 1.21 -1.11 5.50
C VAL A 59 0.22 -0.74 6.60
N MET A 60 -0.51 0.37 6.47
CA MET A 60 -1.55 0.76 7.41
C MET A 60 -2.63 -0.33 7.55
N ASP A 61 -3.08 -0.88 6.43
CA ASP A 61 -4.07 -1.95 6.41
C ASP A 61 -3.51 -3.27 6.97
N TRP A 62 -2.32 -3.65 6.52
CA TRP A 62 -1.69 -4.91 6.94
C TRP A 62 -1.32 -4.94 8.43
N CYS A 63 -0.70 -3.87 8.93
CA CYS A 63 -0.28 -3.75 10.33
C CYS A 63 -1.38 -3.17 11.23
N GLY A 64 -2.54 -2.77 10.67
CA GLY A 64 -3.61 -2.12 11.42
C GLY A 64 -3.17 -0.84 12.13
N THR A 65 -2.27 -0.07 11.53
CA THR A 65 -1.59 1.07 12.15
C THR A 65 -1.88 2.39 11.44
N ASP A 66 -1.54 3.50 12.07
CA ASP A 66 -1.71 4.82 11.49
C ASP A 66 -0.64 5.13 10.43
N ARG A 67 -0.78 6.26 9.75
CA ARG A 67 0.14 6.67 8.69
C ARG A 67 1.57 6.84 9.21
N ASP A 68 1.74 7.41 10.40
CA ASP A 68 3.04 7.82 10.90
C ASP A 68 3.83 6.58 11.37
N ASP A 69 3.15 5.63 12.01
CA ASP A 69 3.70 4.33 12.35
C ASP A 69 3.96 3.47 11.11
N ALA A 70 3.03 3.43 10.14
CA ALA A 70 3.25 2.73 8.87
C ALA A 70 4.47 3.30 8.12
N THR A 71 4.64 4.62 8.12
CA THR A 71 5.82 5.28 7.55
C THR A 71 7.08 4.89 8.30
N ARG A 72 7.04 4.82 9.63
CA ARG A 72 8.19 4.39 10.46
C ARG A 72 8.57 2.94 10.18
N VAL A 73 7.58 2.06 10.06
CA VAL A 73 7.77 0.64 9.70
C VAL A 73 8.39 0.50 8.31
N LEU A 74 7.88 1.25 7.33
CA LEU A 74 8.47 1.30 5.98
C LEU A 74 9.91 1.81 6.00
N LEU A 75 10.21 2.86 6.75
CA LEU A 75 11.57 3.41 6.89
C LEU A 75 12.52 2.39 7.52
N ARG A 76 12.09 1.68 8.58
CA ARG A 76 12.87 0.61 9.21
C ARG A 76 13.15 -0.54 8.26
N ALA A 77 12.19 -0.87 7.39
CA ALA A 77 12.34 -1.84 6.32
C ALA A 77 13.13 -1.32 5.10
N GLY A 78 13.67 -0.10 5.14
CA GLY A 78 14.40 0.49 4.02
C GLY A 78 13.55 0.72 2.77
N GLY A 79 12.25 0.99 2.95
CA GLY A 79 11.27 1.21 1.88
C GLY A 79 10.81 -0.07 1.17
N ARG A 80 11.20 -1.26 1.68
CA ARG A 80 10.82 -2.55 1.10
C ARG A 80 9.59 -3.12 1.80
N LEU A 81 8.44 -3.04 1.11
CA LEU A 81 7.18 -3.62 1.58
C LEU A 81 7.30 -5.12 1.89
N GLY A 82 8.07 -5.88 1.10
CA GLY A 82 8.27 -7.31 1.33
C GLY A 82 8.94 -7.63 2.67
N ASP A 83 9.75 -6.73 3.22
CA ASP A 83 10.37 -6.93 4.53
C ASP A 83 9.35 -6.64 5.64
N VAL A 84 8.50 -5.63 5.47
CA VAL A 84 7.39 -5.33 6.41
C VAL A 84 6.45 -6.52 6.53
N LEU A 85 5.96 -7.03 5.40
CA LEU A 85 5.00 -8.13 5.34
C LEU A 85 5.56 -9.45 5.90
N LYS A 86 6.88 -9.66 5.82
CA LYS A 86 7.56 -10.82 6.44
C LYS A 86 7.77 -10.66 7.94
N SER A 87 7.97 -9.44 8.41
CA SER A 87 8.25 -9.13 9.82
C SER A 87 6.98 -9.23 10.67
N ASP A 88 5.84 -8.86 10.08
CA ASP A 88 4.50 -8.90 10.68
C ASP A 88 3.67 -10.06 10.09
N ALA A 89 4.31 -11.22 9.89
CA ALA A 89 3.63 -12.42 9.42
C ALA A 89 2.68 -12.94 10.52
N ARG A 90 1.42 -12.55 10.38
CA ARG A 90 0.26 -13.03 11.13
C ARG A 90 -0.03 -14.50 10.84
#